data_AF-A0A946SHC5-F1
#
_entry.id   AF-A0A946SHC5-F1
#
_cell.length_a   1.000
_cell.length_b   1.000
_cell.length_c   1.000
_cell.angle_alpha   90.00
_cell.angle_beta   90.00
_cell.angle_gamma   90.00
#
_symmetry.space_group_name_H-M   'P 1'
#
loop_
_entity.id
_entity.type
_entity.pdbx_description
1 polymer ?
#
loop_
_entity_poly.entity_id
_entity_poly.type
_entity_poly.pdbx_seq_one_letter_code
_entity_poly.pdbx_strand_id
1 'polypeptide(L)'
;MTAIPKTKEEQDEFILSYLISEELREEYDEVKNSALEVAKEMDALAEKINDAKSKIEEIDRNEDSTIVITDHWDRKICKVQLEDWAGEYISLLESLNFLSAEQHALFIQMKNCVNVGLNDLKSMIARNKGEEPKIYKDLSIVKS
;
A
#
# COMPACT_ATOMS: atom_id res chain seq x y z
N MET A 1 -22.67 5.28 -29.22
CA MET A 1 -21.48 4.74 -29.91
C MET A 1 -20.27 5.46 -29.34
N THR A 2 -19.50 4.80 -28.48
CA THR A 2 -18.21 5.31 -28.02
C THR A 2 -17.25 5.37 -29.21
N ALA A 3 -16.61 6.52 -29.40
CA ALA A 3 -15.67 6.73 -30.50
C ALA A 3 -14.51 5.72 -30.40
N ILE A 4 -14.13 5.12 -31.53
CA ILE A 4 -12.99 4.21 -31.58
C ILE A 4 -11.72 5.04 -31.34
N PRO A 5 -10.90 4.73 -30.32
CA PRO A 5 -9.68 5.49 -30.01
C PRO A 5 -8.70 5.47 -31.19
N LYS A 6 -8.16 6.65 -31.53
CA LYS A 6 -7.39 6.86 -32.78
C LYS A 6 -5.88 6.85 -32.55
N THR A 7 -5.43 7.23 -31.36
CA THR A 7 -4.01 7.25 -30.99
C THR A 7 -3.64 6.03 -30.15
N LYS A 8 -2.34 5.75 -30.02
CA LYS A 8 -1.85 4.63 -29.22
C LYS A 8 -2.09 4.86 -27.73
N GLU A 9 -1.87 6.09 -27.23
CA GLU A 9 -2.21 6.43 -25.84
C GLU A 9 -3.71 6.26 -25.55
N GLU A 10 -4.59 6.77 -26.41
CA GLU A 10 -6.05 6.60 -26.24
C GLU A 10 -6.48 5.12 -26.31
N GLN A 11 -5.80 4.32 -27.13
CA GLN A 11 -6.05 2.88 -27.22
C GLN A 11 -5.59 2.15 -25.96
N ASP A 12 -4.41 2.47 -25.44
CA ASP A 12 -3.88 1.89 -24.22
C ASP A 12 -4.75 2.27 -23.01
N GLU A 13 -5.20 3.52 -22.93
CA GLU A 13 -6.10 4.02 -21.88
C GLU A 13 -7.51 3.41 -21.98
N PHE A 14 -8.03 3.24 -23.20
CA PHE A 14 -9.28 2.51 -23.45
C PHE A 14 -9.14 1.02 -23.09
N ILE A 15 -8.03 0.38 -23.44
CA ILE A 15 -7.78 -1.03 -23.10
C ILE A 15 -7.65 -1.19 -21.58
N LEU A 16 -6.94 -0.28 -20.91
CA LEU A 16 -6.80 -0.30 -19.45
C LEU A 16 -8.15 -0.13 -18.77
N SER A 17 -8.95 0.87 -19.16
CA SER A 17 -10.30 1.10 -18.60
C SER A 17 -11.32 0.01 -18.99
N TYR A 18 -11.14 -0.64 -20.13
CA TYR A 18 -11.98 -1.76 -20.57
C TYR A 18 -11.63 -3.07 -19.83
N LEU A 19 -10.34 -3.29 -19.52
CA LEU A 19 -9.86 -4.52 -18.89
C LEU A 19 -9.82 -4.45 -17.36
N ILE A 20 -9.70 -3.25 -16.79
CA ILE A 20 -9.70 -2.98 -15.35
C ILE A 20 -10.71 -1.86 -15.13
N SER A 21 -11.72 -2.07 -14.28
CA SER A 21 -12.69 -1.02 -13.98
C SER A 21 -12.01 0.18 -13.31
N GLU A 22 -12.51 1.37 -13.61
CA GLU A 22 -12.05 2.62 -12.99
C GLU A 22 -12.19 2.55 -11.45
N GLU A 23 -13.31 2.04 -10.96
CA GLU A 23 -13.57 1.78 -9.53
C GLU A 23 -12.47 0.93 -8.87
N LEU A 24 -12.07 -0.20 -9.47
CA LEU A 24 -11.05 -1.09 -8.89
C LEU A 24 -9.66 -0.45 -8.89
N ARG A 25 -9.40 0.44 -9.86
CA ARG A 25 -8.16 1.20 -9.93
C ARG A 25 -8.13 2.30 -8.88
N GLU A 26 -9.25 3.01 -8.70
CA GLU A 26 -9.40 4.03 -7.66
C GLU A 26 -9.23 3.43 -6.27
N GLU A 27 -9.89 2.30 -5.97
CA GLU A 27 -9.71 1.58 -4.69
C GLU A 27 -8.24 1.21 -4.43
N TYR A 28 -7.54 0.71 -5.46
CA TYR A 28 -6.12 0.38 -5.33
C TYR A 28 -5.25 1.60 -5.04
N ASP A 29 -5.51 2.71 -5.73
CA ASP A 29 -4.77 3.96 -5.54
C ASP A 29 -5.07 4.58 -4.15
N GLU A 30 -6.30 4.48 -3.66
CA GLU A 30 -6.67 4.89 -2.29
C GLU A 30 -5.93 4.09 -1.21
N VAL A 31 -5.92 2.76 -1.32
CA VAL A 31 -5.20 1.88 -0.38
C VAL A 31 -3.69 2.16 -0.44
N LYS A 32 -3.14 2.34 -1.64
CA LYS A 32 -1.73 2.68 -1.83
C LYS A 32 -1.37 4.02 -1.19
N ASN A 33 -2.21 5.05 -1.36
CA ASN A 33 -1.99 6.36 -0.76
C ASN A 33 -2.08 6.29 0.76
N SER A 34 -3.04 5.54 1.29
CA SER A 34 -3.18 5.31 2.74
C SER A 34 -1.95 4.61 3.33
N ALA A 35 -1.42 3.59 2.64
CA ALA A 35 -0.19 2.91 3.07
C ALA A 35 1.03 3.85 3.08
N LEU A 36 1.09 4.78 2.13
CA LEU A 36 2.15 5.78 2.05
C LEU A 36 2.07 6.80 3.19
N GLU A 37 0.88 7.23 3.60
CA GLU A 37 0.71 8.10 4.77
C GLU A 37 1.11 7.38 6.06
N VAL A 38 0.68 6.13 6.27
CA VAL A 38 1.11 5.32 7.42
C VAL A 38 2.63 5.18 7.47
N ALA A 39 3.28 4.92 6.34
CA ALA A 39 4.74 4.83 6.27
C ALA A 39 5.44 6.14 6.68
N LYS A 40 4.93 7.31 6.25
CA LYS A 40 5.45 8.61 6.68
C LYS A 40 5.31 8.83 8.18
N GLU A 41 4.17 8.44 8.75
CA GLU A 41 3.94 8.54 10.20
C GLU A 41 4.92 7.65 10.97
N MET A 42 5.17 6.43 10.49
CA MET A 42 6.17 5.52 11.07
C MET A 42 7.58 6.10 11.00
N ASP A 43 7.97 6.70 9.88
CA ASP A 43 9.29 7.34 9.72
C ASP A 43 9.46 8.51 10.71
N ALA A 44 8.45 9.39 10.80
CA ALA A 44 8.47 10.51 11.75
C ALA A 44 8.53 10.04 13.21
N LEU A 45 7.87 8.92 13.53
CA LEU A 45 7.91 8.33 14.87
C LEU A 45 9.28 7.70 15.16
N ALA A 46 9.88 7.04 14.17
CA ALA A 46 11.22 6.49 14.28
C ALA A 46 12.28 7.58 14.54
N GLU A 47 12.15 8.75 13.89
CA GLU A 47 13.00 9.92 14.17
C GLU A 47 12.88 10.37 15.64
N LYS A 48 11.65 10.58 16.13
CA LYS A 48 11.40 10.95 17.55
C LYS A 48 12.00 9.94 18.53
N ILE A 49 11.84 8.65 18.25
CA ILE A 49 12.41 7.56 19.05
C ILE A 49 13.93 7.65 19.08
N ASN A 50 14.58 7.89 17.94
CA ASN A 50 16.03 8.01 17.85
C ASN A 50 16.56 9.25 18.57
N ASP A 51 15.86 10.38 18.47
CA ASP A 51 16.21 11.61 19.19
C ASP A 51 16.13 11.40 20.70
N ALA A 52 15.05 10.80 21.19
CA ALA A 52 14.88 10.51 22.62
C ALA A 52 15.94 9.52 23.15
N LYS A 53 16.27 8.48 22.37
CA LYS A 53 17.36 7.54 22.71
C LYS A 53 18.71 8.26 22.77
N SER A 54 19.02 9.09 21.78
CA SER A 54 20.26 9.84 21.72
C SER A 54 20.41 10.78 22.91
N LYS A 55 19.32 11.46 23.30
CA LYS A 55 19.29 12.34 24.48
C LYS A 55 19.53 11.56 25.78
N ILE A 56 18.93 10.38 25.94
CA ILE A 56 19.19 9.51 27.09
C ILE A 56 20.66 9.08 27.10
N GLU A 57 21.21 8.64 25.97
CA GLU A 57 22.61 8.22 25.90
C GLU A 57 23.60 9.35 26.22
N GLU A 58 23.32 10.58 25.78
CA GLU A 58 24.14 11.74 26.10
C GLU A 58 24.15 12.02 27.61
N ILE A 59 22.98 11.96 28.25
CA ILE A 59 22.84 12.10 29.70
C ILE A 59 23.59 10.97 30.42
N ASP A 60 23.43 9.72 29.98
CA ASP A 60 24.07 8.53 30.56
C ASP A 60 25.60 8.60 30.47
N ARG A 61 26.16 9.14 29.38
CA ARG A 61 27.62 9.30 29.22
C ARG A 61 28.22 10.36 30.15
N ASN A 62 27.43 11.30 30.66
CA ASN A 62 27.88 12.39 31.52
C ASN A 62 27.72 12.08 33.04
N GLU A 63 27.36 10.84 33.41
CA GLU A 63 27.06 10.41 34.79
C GLU A 63 28.24 10.45 35.79
N ASP A 64 29.48 10.68 35.36
CA ASP A 64 30.62 10.94 36.26
C ASP A 64 30.60 12.35 36.89
N SER A 65 29.60 13.17 36.51
CA SER A 65 29.36 14.51 37.07
C SER A 65 28.09 14.52 37.93
N THR A 66 28.06 15.41 38.92
CA THR A 66 26.97 15.60 39.90
C THR A 66 25.58 15.38 39.30
N ILE A 67 24.72 14.57 39.96
CA ILE A 67 23.32 14.36 39.53
C ILE A 67 22.63 15.71 39.36
N VAL A 68 22.41 16.10 38.10
CA VAL A 68 21.63 17.28 37.77
C VAL A 68 20.16 16.87 37.75
N ILE A 69 19.34 17.50 38.59
CA ILE A 69 17.91 17.16 38.72
C ILE A 69 17.18 17.27 37.37
N THR A 70 17.59 18.18 36.50
CA THR A 70 17.03 18.34 35.16
C THR A 70 17.25 17.10 34.30
N ASP A 71 18.46 16.55 34.31
CA ASP A 71 18.84 15.39 33.51
C ASP A 71 18.08 14.14 33.96
N HIS A 72 17.83 14.01 35.27
CA HIS A 72 16.98 12.97 35.82
C HIS A 72 15.54 13.04 35.27
N TRP A 73 14.94 14.24 35.25
CA TRP A 73 13.59 14.44 34.74
C TRP A 73 13.52 14.25 33.22
N ASP A 74 14.49 14.77 32.48
CA ASP A 74 14.58 14.60 31.03
C ASP A 74 14.68 13.13 30.64
N ARG A 75 15.56 12.36 31.30
CA ARG A 75 15.65 10.91 31.10
C ARG A 75 14.31 10.21 31.37
N LYS A 76 13.61 10.60 32.44
CA LYS A 76 12.32 10.00 32.81
C LYS A 76 11.22 10.32 31.79
N ILE A 77 11.16 11.57 31.32
CA ILE A 77 10.22 12.00 30.29
C ILE A 77 10.47 11.24 28.99
N CYS A 78 11.73 11.17 28.53
CA CYS A 78 12.08 10.43 27.32
C CYS A 78 11.72 8.94 27.42
N LYS A 79 11.93 8.30 28.58
CA LYS A 79 11.54 6.89 28.77
C LYS A 79 10.03 6.67 28.64
N VAL A 80 9.22 7.53 29.25
CA VAL A 80 7.75 7.45 29.13
C VAL A 80 7.31 7.66 27.68
N GLN A 81 7.85 8.68 27.01
CA GLN A 81 7.52 8.94 25.60
C GLN A 81 7.92 7.78 24.68
N LEU A 82 9.05 7.11 24.94
CA LEU A 82 9.48 5.94 24.19
C LEU A 82 8.52 4.76 24.35
N GLU A 83 7.96 4.55 25.55
CA GLU A 83 6.95 3.51 25.79
C GLU A 83 5.65 3.81 25.02
N ASP A 84 5.18 5.06 25.06
CA ASP A 84 3.99 5.50 24.32
C ASP A 84 4.19 5.35 22.80
N TRP A 85 5.30 5.86 22.27
CA TRP A 85 5.62 5.78 20.84
C TRP A 85 5.86 4.34 20.37
N ALA A 86 6.34 3.43 21.22
CA ALA A 86 6.44 2.02 20.85
C ALA A 86 5.05 1.41 20.61
N GLY A 87 4.06 1.78 21.43
CA GLY A 87 2.66 1.37 21.23
C GLY A 87 2.06 1.94 19.95
N GLU A 88 2.28 3.22 19.69
CA GLU A 88 1.86 3.86 18.43
C GLU A 88 2.50 3.18 17.21
N TYR A 89 3.81 2.89 17.26
CA TYR A 89 4.54 2.25 16.17
C TYR A 89 4.00 0.83 15.87
N ILE A 90 3.67 0.05 16.90
CA ILE A 90 3.07 -1.27 16.72
C ILE A 90 1.71 -1.15 16.01
N SER A 91 0.90 -0.18 16.41
CA SER A 91 -0.44 0.06 15.83
C SER A 91 -0.34 0.48 14.35
N LEU A 92 0.63 1.33 14.02
CA LEU A 92 0.93 1.71 12.63
C LEU A 92 1.42 0.51 11.80
N LEU A 93 2.28 -0.34 12.38
CA LEU A 93 2.76 -1.56 11.71
C LEU A 93 1.61 -2.52 11.39
N GLU A 94 0.66 -2.71 12.31
CA GLU A 94 -0.55 -3.51 12.07
C GLU A 94 -1.41 -2.93 10.95
N SER A 95 -1.58 -1.60 10.93
CA SER A 95 -2.31 -0.89 9.89
C SER A 95 -1.64 -1.05 8.51
N LEU A 96 -0.31 -0.93 8.45
CA LEU A 96 0.44 -1.12 7.21
C LEU A 96 0.35 -2.56 6.69
N ASN A 97 0.40 -3.55 7.59
CA ASN A 97 0.22 -4.96 7.23
C ASN A 97 -1.17 -5.23 6.63
N PHE A 98 -2.21 -4.63 7.22
CA PHE A 98 -3.58 -4.72 6.70
C PHE A 98 -3.67 -4.11 5.29
N LEU A 99 -3.21 -2.87 5.11
CA LEU A 99 -3.23 -2.17 3.83
C LEU A 99 -2.42 -2.91 2.75
N SER A 100 -1.29 -3.51 3.12
CA SER A 100 -0.49 -4.33 2.21
C SER A 100 -1.22 -5.57 1.74
N ALA A 101 -1.94 -6.26 2.63
CA ALA A 101 -2.76 -7.42 2.28
C ALA A 101 -3.92 -7.03 1.34
N GLU A 102 -4.58 -5.91 1.63
CA GLU A 102 -5.67 -5.36 0.81
C GLU A 102 -5.16 -4.94 -0.58
N GLN A 103 -4.04 -4.22 -0.64
CA GLN A 103 -3.38 -3.85 -1.90
C GLN A 103 -3.05 -5.08 -2.74
N HIS A 104 -2.55 -6.16 -2.12
CA HIS A 104 -2.26 -7.40 -2.81
C HIS A 104 -3.52 -8.09 -3.35
N ALA A 105 -4.61 -8.07 -2.58
CA ALA A 105 -5.90 -8.62 -3.02
C ALA A 105 -6.44 -7.85 -4.24
N LEU A 106 -6.46 -6.52 -4.19
CA LEU A 106 -6.88 -5.66 -5.31
C LEU A 106 -6.00 -5.88 -6.54
N PHE A 107 -4.68 -6.03 -6.36
CA PHE A 107 -3.77 -6.38 -7.45
C PHE A 107 -4.13 -7.72 -8.13
N ILE A 108 -4.43 -8.76 -7.34
CA ILE A 108 -4.88 -10.05 -7.88
C ILE A 108 -6.20 -9.89 -8.64
N GLN A 109 -7.15 -9.13 -8.11
CA GLN A 109 -8.43 -8.86 -8.76
C GLN A 109 -8.24 -8.16 -10.11
N MET A 110 -7.42 -7.11 -10.17
CA MET A 110 -7.10 -6.41 -11.42
C MET A 110 -6.47 -7.36 -12.45
N LYS A 111 -5.52 -8.19 -12.02
CA LYS A 111 -4.90 -9.21 -12.88
C LYS A 111 -5.93 -10.21 -13.43
N ASN A 112 -6.89 -10.61 -12.60
CA ASN A 112 -7.96 -11.52 -13.02
C ASN A 112 -8.90 -10.86 -14.02
N CYS A 113 -9.29 -9.60 -13.81
CA CYS A 113 -10.10 -8.84 -14.77
C CYS A 113 -9.42 -8.75 -16.14
N VAL A 114 -8.12 -8.43 -16.17
CA VAL A 114 -7.32 -8.42 -17.41
C VAL A 114 -7.32 -9.78 -18.10
N ASN A 115 -7.07 -10.86 -17.35
CA ASN A 115 -7.01 -12.22 -17.92
C ASN A 115 -8.35 -12.65 -18.52
N VAL A 116 -9.45 -12.38 -17.82
CA VAL A 116 -10.81 -12.69 -18.30
C VAL A 116 -11.14 -11.84 -19.52
N GLY A 117 -10.95 -10.51 -19.44
CA GLY A 117 -11.25 -9.59 -20.53
C GLY A 117 -10.46 -9.90 -21.81
N LEU A 118 -9.18 -10.27 -21.69
CA LEU A 118 -8.37 -10.70 -22.83
C LEU A 118 -8.86 -12.02 -23.45
N ASN A 119 -9.34 -12.97 -22.64
CA ASN A 119 -9.90 -14.22 -23.15
C ASN A 119 -11.25 -14.00 -23.84
N ASP A 120 -12.08 -13.10 -23.32
CA ASP A 120 -13.34 -12.73 -23.95
C ASP A 120 -13.10 -12.04 -25.30
N LEU A 121 -12.13 -11.12 -25.36
CA LEU A 121 -11.68 -10.48 -26.61
C LEU A 121 -11.18 -11.50 -27.63
N LYS A 122 -10.31 -12.44 -27.21
CA LYS A 122 -9.85 -13.53 -28.10
C LYS A 122 -11.02 -14.36 -28.62
N SER A 123 -11.99 -14.68 -27.75
CA SER A 123 -13.17 -15.47 -28.11
C SER A 123 -14.08 -14.73 -29.10
N MET A 124 -14.26 -13.41 -28.93
CA MET A 124 -14.98 -12.57 -29.89
C MET A 124 -14.28 -12.52 -31.25
N ILE A 125 -12.95 -12.36 -31.28
CA ILE A 125 -12.17 -12.35 -32.53
C ILE A 125 -12.30 -13.68 -33.27
N ALA A 126 -12.21 -14.82 -32.56
CA ALA A 126 -12.39 -16.15 -33.15
C ALA A 126 -13.77 -16.29 -33.78
N ARG A 127 -14.84 -15.95 -33.04
CA ARG A 127 -16.23 -15.97 -33.56
C ARG A 127 -16.39 -15.11 -34.81
N ASN A 128 -15.82 -13.90 -34.82
CA ASN A 128 -15.88 -13.00 -35.98
C ASN A 128 -15.14 -13.54 -37.22
N LYS A 129 -14.17 -14.43 -37.03
CA LYS A 129 -13.45 -15.12 -38.11
C LYS A 129 -14.10 -16.45 -38.52
N GLY A 130 -15.20 -16.85 -37.89
CA GLY A 130 -15.82 -18.16 -38.10
C GLY A 130 -15.04 -19.32 -37.48
N GLU A 131 -14.12 -19.02 -36.56
CA GLU A 131 -13.33 -20.01 -35.82
C GLU A 131 -14.01 -20.34 -34.48
N GLU A 132 -13.88 -21.59 -34.02
CA GLU A 132 -14.45 -22.03 -32.74
C GLU A 132 -13.58 -21.51 -31.57
N PRO A 133 -14.16 -20.77 -30.60
CA PRO A 133 -13.38 -20.19 -29.51
C PRO A 133 -12.90 -21.27 -28.53
N LYS A 134 -11.62 -21.23 -28.15
CA LYS A 134 -11.05 -22.09 -27.12
C LYS A 134 -11.48 -21.60 -25.73
N ILE A 135 -12.28 -22.40 -25.03
CA ILE A 135 -12.71 -22.12 -23.66
C ILE A 135 -11.64 -22.61 -22.67
N TYR A 136 -11.03 -21.68 -21.93
CA TYR A 136 -10.13 -22.01 -20.81
C TYR A 136 -10.95 -22.03 -19.52
N LYS A 137 -11.07 -23.21 -18.88
CA LYS A 137 -12.00 -23.46 -17.75
C LYS A 137 -11.49 -23.02 -16.36
N ASP A 138 -10.26 -22.55 -16.25
CA ASP A 138 -9.60 -22.38 -14.94
C ASP A 138 -9.56 -20.93 -14.41
N LEU A 139 -10.23 -19.98 -15.09
CA LEU A 139 -10.28 -18.58 -14.67
C LEU A 139 -11.64 -18.26 -14.04
N SER A 140 -11.82 -18.62 -12.77
CA SER A 140 -12.96 -18.13 -11.99
C SER A 140 -12.63 -16.77 -11.38
N ILE A 141 -13.51 -15.80 -11.59
CA ILE A 141 -13.50 -14.55 -10.83
C ILE A 141 -13.95 -14.94 -9.42
N VAL A 142 -13.03 -14.91 -8.46
CA VAL A 142 -13.38 -14.94 -7.04
C VAL A 142 -14.04 -13.60 -6.74
N LYS A 143 -15.38 -13.62 -6.62
CA LYS A 143 -16.12 -12.48 -6.07
C LYS A 143 -15.93 -12.49 -4.57
N SER A 144 -15.37 -11.42 -4.02
CA SER A 144 -15.42 -11.10 -2.59
C SER A 144 -16.84 -10.75 -2.18
#